data_AF-A0A645CBC8-F1
#
_entry.id   AF-A0A645CBC8-F1
#
_cell.length_a   1.000
_cell.length_b   1.000
_cell.length_c   1.000
_cell.angle_alpha   90.00
_cell.angle_beta   90.00
_cell.angle_gamma   90.00
#
_symmetry.space_group_name_H-M   'P 1'
#
loop_
_entity.id
_entity.type
_entity.pdbx_description
1 polymer ?
#
loop_
_entity_poly.entity_id
_entity_poly.type
_entity_poly.pdbx_seq_one_letter_code
_entity_poly.pdbx_strand_id
1 'polypeptide(L)' 'MKKDPECEKGRNNTISSLRHDEGSARWLDEILNENPLYKPSAVMRGGILALYEMTQEQRLAIIMKAAASAKNH' A
#
# COMPACT_ATOMS: atom_id res chain seq x y z
N MET A 1 21.96 36.20 -15.57
CA MET A 1 20.72 35.42 -15.38
C MET A 1 20.34 35.51 -13.92
N LYS A 2 19.10 35.89 -13.59
CA LYS A 2 18.62 35.93 -12.21
C LYS A 2 18.44 34.49 -11.73
N LYS A 3 19.00 34.15 -10.56
CA LYS A 3 18.73 32.88 -9.87
C LYS A 3 17.26 32.92 -9.45
N ASP A 4 16.46 31.99 -9.94
CA ASP A 4 15.14 31.75 -9.36
C ASP A 4 15.31 31.25 -7.91
N PRO A 5 14.57 31.83 -6.95
CA PRO A 5 14.68 31.47 -5.56
C PRO A 5 14.04 30.10 -5.30
N GLU A 6 14.82 29.23 -4.67
CA GLU A 6 14.42 28.05 -3.89
C GLU A 6 13.10 27.38 -4.31
N CYS A 7 13.18 26.44 -5.27
CA CYS A 7 12.19 25.38 -5.36
C CYS A 7 12.09 24.71 -3.98
N GLU A 8 10.91 24.79 -3.36
CA GLU A 8 10.60 24.10 -2.12
C GLU A 8 11.11 22.65 -2.21
N LYS A 9 12.05 22.31 -1.32
CA LYS A 9 12.64 20.98 -1.20
C LYS A 9 11.49 19.96 -1.19
N GLY A 10 11.34 19.23 -2.30
CA GLY A 10 10.18 18.37 -2.55
C GLY A 10 9.88 17.52 -1.34
N ARG A 11 8.62 17.53 -0.89
CA ARG A 11 8.13 16.71 0.23
C ARG A 11 8.78 15.33 0.15
N ASN A 12 9.49 14.92 1.20
CA ASN A 12 10.14 13.61 1.30
C ASN A 12 9.07 12.51 1.30
N ASN A 13 8.56 12.17 0.13
CA ASN A 13 7.70 11.02 -0.07
C ASN A 13 8.62 9.80 -0.16
N THR A 14 8.69 8.99 0.88
CA THR A 14 9.37 7.70 0.81
C THR A 14 8.63 6.83 -0.21
N ILE A 15 9.28 6.53 -1.33
CA ILE A 15 8.77 5.61 -2.34
C ILE A 15 9.36 4.23 -2.07
N SER A 16 8.50 3.24 -1.87
CA SER A 16 8.88 1.83 -1.81
C SER A 16 8.18 1.05 -2.91
N SER A 17 8.84 0.00 -3.40
CA SER A 17 8.25 -0.97 -4.32
C SER A 17 7.82 -2.22 -3.56
N LEU A 18 6.66 -2.76 -3.92
CA LEU A 18 6.12 -4.00 -3.34
C LEU A 18 5.85 -5.00 -4.47
N ARG A 19 6.07 -6.29 -4.19
CA ARG A 19 5.66 -7.38 -5.08
C ARG A 19 4.36 -7.96 -4.56
N HIS A 20 3.41 -8.17 -5.46
CA HIS A 20 2.15 -8.84 -5.18
C HIS A 20 2.20 -10.26 -5.75
N ASP A 21 1.65 -11.22 -5.03
CA ASP A 21 1.23 -12.50 -5.62
C ASP A 21 -0.06 -12.30 -6.44
N GLU A 22 -0.49 -13.33 -7.17
CA GLU A 22 -1.68 -13.26 -8.02
C GLU A 22 -2.94 -12.88 -7.24
N GLY A 23 -3.11 -13.41 -6.03
CA GLY A 23 -4.25 -13.12 -5.16
C GLY A 23 -4.27 -11.66 -4.72
N SER A 24 -3.13 -11.15 -4.24
CA SER A 24 -2.99 -9.78 -3.79
C SER A 24 -3.13 -8.77 -4.94
N ALA A 25 -2.62 -9.09 -6.13
CA ALA A 25 -2.79 -8.27 -7.32
C ALA A 25 -4.27 -8.18 -7.72
N ARG A 26 -4.98 -9.31 -7.70
CA ARG A 26 -6.40 -9.38 -8.01
C ARG A 26 -7.25 -8.59 -7.00
N TRP A 27 -7.04 -8.75 -5.70
CA TRP A 27 -7.79 -7.97 -4.70
C TRP A 27 -7.55 -6.48 -4.82
N LEU A 28 -6.31 -6.07 -5.13
CA LEU A 28 -6.01 -4.66 -5.37
C LEU A 28 -6.76 -4.13 -6.59
N ASP A 29 -6.80 -4.88 -7.69
CA ASP A 29 -7.55 -4.50 -8.90
C ASP A 29 -9.06 -4.40 -8.63
N GLU A 30 -9.64 -5.37 -7.91
CA GLU A 30 -11.04 -5.34 -7.49
C GLU A 30 -11.36 -4.05 -6.70
N ILE A 31 -10.56 -3.70 -5.69
CA ILE A 31 -10.75 -2.47 -4.88
C ILE A 31 -10.62 -1.20 -5.74
N LEU A 32 -9.66 -1.17 -6.67
CA LEU A 32 -9.49 -0.01 -7.55
C LEU A 32 -10.67 0.17 -8.52
N ASN A 33 -11.28 -0.93 -8.95
CA ASN A 33 -12.45 -0.90 -9.81
C ASN A 33 -13.74 -0.49 -9.06
N GLU A 34 -13.82 -0.67 -7.74
CA GLU A 34 -14.96 -0.22 -6.94
C GLU A 34 -15.12 1.30 -6.93
N ASN A 35 -14.00 2.05 -6.99
CA ASN A 35 -14.03 3.51 -6.97
C ASN A 35 -12.91 4.11 -7.84
N PRO A 36 -13.25 4.81 -8.94
CA PRO A 36 -12.26 5.37 -9.87
C PRO A 36 -11.38 6.47 -9.27
N LEU A 37 -11.71 6.99 -8.08
CA LEU A 37 -10.88 7.96 -7.37
C LEU A 37 -9.81 7.30 -6.50
N TYR A 38 -9.88 5.98 -6.29
CA TYR A 38 -8.86 5.28 -5.54
C TYR A 38 -7.55 5.21 -6.31
N LYS A 39 -6.46 5.46 -5.57
CA LYS A 39 -5.10 5.29 -6.06
C LYS A 39 -4.49 4.10 -5.32
N PRO A 40 -3.63 3.29 -5.96
CA PRO A 40 -2.96 2.18 -5.28
C PRO A 40 -2.31 2.60 -3.96
N SER A 41 -1.64 3.76 -3.93
CA SER A 41 -1.03 4.27 -2.69
C SER A 41 -2.03 4.60 -1.58
N ALA A 42 -3.26 5.01 -1.91
CA ALA A 42 -4.31 5.26 -0.92
C ALA A 42 -4.86 3.94 -0.37
N VAL A 43 -5.09 2.95 -1.24
CA VAL A 43 -5.52 1.61 -0.84
C VAL A 43 -4.49 0.96 0.08
N MET A 44 -3.21 1.01 -0.29
CA MET A 44 -2.13 0.45 0.54
C MET A 44 -2.01 1.15 1.90
N ARG A 45 -2.12 2.49 1.94
CA ARG A 45 -2.15 3.23 3.22
C ARG A 45 -3.37 2.85 4.07
N GLY A 46 -4.54 2.69 3.45
CA GLY A 46 -5.75 2.24 4.13
C GLY A 46 -5.59 0.84 4.73
N GLY A 47 -5.01 -0.10 3.98
CA GLY A 47 -4.70 -1.44 4.49
C GLY A 47 -3.73 -1.44 5.67
N ILE A 48 -2.68 -0.63 5.61
CA ILE A 48 -1.73 -0.48 6.73
C ILE A 48 -2.42 0.14 7.95
N LEU A 49 -3.26 1.17 7.76
CA LEU A 49 -4.01 1.80 8.84
C LEU A 49 -4.96 0.80 9.51
N ALA A 50 -5.70 0.01 8.72
CA ALA A 50 -6.57 -1.03 9.26
C ALA A 50 -5.80 -2.07 10.09
N LEU A 51 -4.63 -2.52 9.61
CA LEU A 51 -3.75 -3.42 10.38
C LEU A 51 -3.22 -2.78 11.67
N TYR A 52 -2.97 -1.46 11.66
CA TYR A 52 -2.49 -0.73 12.82
C TYR A 52 -3.56 -0.62 13.91
N GLU A 53 -4.82 -0.40 13.52
CA GLU A 53 -5.97 -0.27 14.44
C GLU A 53 -6.42 -1.61 15.05
N MET A 54 -6.08 -2.75 14.42
CA MET A 54 -6.34 -4.09 14.94
C MET A 54 -5.53 -4.42 16.21
N THR A 55 -6.03 -5.40 16.98
CA THR A 55 -5.22 -6.00 18.06
C THR A 55 -4.00 -6.73 17.49
N GLN A 56 -3.00 -6.97 18.34
CA GLN A 56 -1.78 -7.65 17.93
C GLN A 56 -2.06 -9.06 17.37
N GLU A 57 -2.98 -9.80 17.98
CA GLU A 57 -3.36 -11.16 17.59
C GLU A 57 -4.07 -11.17 16.23
N GLN A 58 -5.01 -10.25 16.02
CA GLN A 58 -5.71 -10.10 14.75
C GLN A 58 -4.76 -9.73 13.62
N ARG A 59 -3.91 -8.72 13.84
CA ARG A 59 -2.89 -8.31 12.89
C ARG A 59 -1.95 -9.47 12.54
N LEU A 60 -1.49 -10.23 13.54
CA LEU A 60 -0.64 -11.40 13.32
C LEU A 60 -1.34 -12.46 12.46
N ALA A 61 -2.58 -12.80 12.78
CA ALA A 61 -3.34 -13.79 12.04
C ALA A 61 -3.51 -13.42 10.56
N ILE A 62 -3.82 -12.14 10.27
CA ILE A 62 -3.96 -11.64 8.90
C ILE A 62 -2.63 -11.68 8.15
N ILE A 63 -1.53 -11.23 8.77
CA ILE A 63 -0.19 -11.26 8.14
C ILE A 63 0.23 -12.70 7.83
N MET A 64 0.00 -13.65 8.75
CA MET A 64 0.32 -15.06 8.50
C MET A 64 -0.51 -15.66 7.37
N LYS A 65 -1.80 -15.33 7.29
CA LYS A 65 -2.67 -15.75 6.18
C LYS A 65 -2.18 -15.22 4.83
N ALA A 66 -1.79 -13.94 4.77
CA ALA A 66 -1.21 -13.33 3.57
C ALA A 66 0.12 -13.99 3.19
N ALA A 67 1.01 -14.23 4.15
CA ALA A 67 2.32 -14.86 3.91
C ALA A 67 2.22 -16.32 3.44
N ALA A 68 1.19 -17.07 3.89
CA ALA A 68 0.95 -18.43 3.44
C ALA A 68 0.48 -18.50 1.99
N SER A 69 -0.28 -17.50 1.52
CA SER A 69 -0.80 -17.44 0.15
C SER A 69 0.33 -17.24 -0.88
N ALA A 70 1.41 -16.56 -0.49
CA ALA A 70 2.57 -16.31 -1.34
C ALA A 70 3.46 -17.55 -1.61
N LYS A 71 3.25 -18.68 -0.90
CA LYS A 71 4.09 -19.89 -1.03
C LYS A 71 3.64 -20.90 -2.09
N ASN A 72 2.48 -20.70 -2.71
CA ASN A 72 1.93 -21.63 -3.71
C ASN A 72 2.31 -21.27 -5.17
N HIS A 73 3.43 -20.57 -5.37
CA HIS A 73 3.97 -20.19 -6.68
C HIS A 73 5.40 -20.69 -6.87
#